data_AF-C4J7M3-F1
#
_entry.id   AF-C4J7M3-F1
#
_cell.length_a   1.000
_cell.length_b   1.000
_cell.length_c   1.000
_cell.angle_alpha   90.00
_cell.angle_beta   90.00
_cell.angle_gamma   90.00
#
_symmetry.space_group_name_H-M   'P 1'
#
loop_
_entity.id
_entity.type
_entity.pdbx_description
1 polymer ?
#
loop_
_entity_poly.entity_id
_entity_poly.type
_entity_poly.pdbx_seq_one_letter_code
_entity_poly.pdbx_strand_id
1 'polypeptide(L)' 'MALEEFVKQPFIQEDHMFQKIMDICIQRLRKCYCGLTPHHVVSKFDDRTSTLYYNVAEPEDVNCSAA' A
#
# COMPACT_ATOMS: atom_id res chain seq x y z
N MET A 1 6.27 14.71 -12.16
CA MET A 1 5.50 15.71 -11.40
C MET A 1 5.98 15.69 -9.97
N ALA A 2 6.17 16.86 -9.34
CA ALA A 2 6.53 16.89 -7.93
C ALA A 2 5.34 16.42 -7.07
N LEU A 3 5.59 15.71 -5.97
CA LEU A 3 4.51 15.25 -5.08
C LEU A 3 3.65 16.42 -4.59
N GLU A 4 4.29 17.55 -4.27
CA GLU A 4 3.60 18.77 -3.84
C GLU A 4 2.69 19.36 -4.92
N GLU A 5 3.10 19.28 -6.18
CA GLU A 5 2.31 19.73 -7.33
C GLU A 5 1.13 18.77 -7.57
N PHE A 6 1.38 17.47 -7.45
CA PHE A 6 0.38 16.43 -7.62
C PHE A 6 -0.73 16.51 -6.55
N VAL A 7 -0.37 16.61 -5.27
CA VAL A 7 -1.34 16.69 -4.15
C VAL A 7 -2.21 17.96 -4.21
N LYS A 8 -1.73 19.02 -4.86
CA LYS A 8 -2.46 20.30 -5.01
C LYS A 8 -3.47 20.32 -6.15
N GLN A 9 -3.64 19.23 -6.90
CA GLN A 9 -4.63 19.19 -7.97
C GLN A 9 -6.06 19.34 -7.42
N PRO A 10 -6.94 20.14 -8.06
CA PRO A 10 -8.26 20.46 -7.52
C PRO A 10 -9.10 19.25 -7.14
N PHE A 11 -9.15 18.22 -8.00
CA PHE A 11 -9.93 17.01 -7.73
C PHE A 11 -9.42 16.19 -6.54
N ILE A 12 -8.14 16.33 -6.17
CA ILE A 12 -7.57 15.69 -4.98
C ILE A 12 -7.98 16.47 -3.72
N GLN A 13 -8.08 17.79 -3.82
CA GLN A 13 -8.43 18.64 -2.69
C GLN A 13 -9.93 18.69 -2.41
N GLU A 14 -10.76 18.57 -3.44
CA GLU A 14 -12.22 18.70 -3.32
C GLU A 14 -12.90 17.41 -2.82
N ASP A 15 -12.26 16.26 -2.99
CA ASP A 15 -12.84 14.95 -2.69
C ASP A 15 -12.13 14.25 -1.53
N HIS A 16 -12.91 13.91 -0.49
CA HIS A 16 -12.39 13.28 0.73
C HIS A 16 -11.82 11.87 0.52
N MET A 17 -12.31 11.11 -0.45
CA MET A 17 -11.76 9.78 -0.76
C MET A 17 -10.37 9.94 -1.38
N PHE A 18 -10.21 10.87 -2.31
CA PHE A 18 -8.90 11.17 -2.91
C PHE A 18 -7.91 11.68 -1.86
N GLN A 19 -8.33 12.55 -0.94
CA GLN A 19 -7.46 12.98 0.17
C GLN A 19 -6.93 11.79 1.00
N LYS A 20 -7.79 10.81 1.33
CA LYS A 20 -7.37 9.61 2.07
C LYS A 20 -6.42 8.71 1.27
N ILE A 21 -6.68 8.53 -0.02
CA ILE A 21 -5.79 7.78 -0.92
C ILE A 21 -4.42 8.45 -0.96
N MET A 22 -4.39 9.78 -1.05
CA MET A 22 -3.14 10.55 -1.06
C MET A 22 -2.36 10.46 0.24
N ASP A 23 -3.02 10.48 1.39
CA ASP A 23 -2.36 10.27 2.67
C ASP A 23 -1.67 8.90 2.71
N ILE A 24 -2.35 7.81 2.31
CA ILE A 24 -1.76 6.46 2.22
C ILE A 24 -0.51 6.46 1.32
N CYS A 25 -0.57 7.10 0.16
CA CYS A 25 0.57 7.21 -0.76
C CYS A 25 1.74 7.98 -0.14
N ILE A 26 1.47 9.09 0.56
CA ILE A 26 2.48 9.88 1.26
C ILE A 26 3.13 9.05 2.38
N GLN A 27 2.32 8.33 3.18
CA GLN A 27 2.84 7.45 4.22
C GLN A 27 3.70 6.32 3.65
N ARG A 28 3.34 5.78 2.47
CA ARG A 28 4.16 4.77 1.80
C ARG A 28 5.51 5.32 1.36
N LEU A 29 5.54 6.53 0.78
CA LEU A 29 6.80 7.20 0.40
C LEU A 29 7.68 7.49 1.62
N ARG A 30 7.06 7.81 2.76
CA ARG A 30 7.72 8.01 4.05
C ARG A 30 8.16 6.74 4.75
N LYS A 31 7.92 5.56 4.17
CA LYS A 31 8.22 4.28 4.83
C LYS A 31 7.43 4.12 6.15
N CYS A 32 6.20 4.60 6.20
CA CYS A 32 5.29 4.49 7.35
C CYS A 32 4.00 3.74 7.01
N TYR A 33 3.91 3.13 5.82
CA TYR A 33 2.77 2.33 5.39
C TYR A 33 3.24 1.04 4.72
N CYS A 34 2.82 -0.11 5.26
CA CYS A 34 3.34 -1.42 4.87
C CYS A 34 2.37 -2.22 3.98
N GLY A 35 1.10 -1.80 3.89
CA GLY A 35 0.11 -2.36 2.97
C GLY A 35 -0.11 -3.87 3.12
N LEU A 36 -0.47 -4.52 2.02
CA LEU A 36 -0.60 -5.98 1.92
C LEU A 36 0.41 -6.50 0.90
N THR A 37 1.10 -7.58 1.24
CA THR A 37 2.08 -8.23 0.35
C THR A 37 1.43 -9.41 -0.35
N PRO A 38 1.65 -9.62 -1.67
CA PRO A 38 1.17 -10.79 -2.37
C PRO A 38 2.01 -12.02 -2.05
N HIS A 39 1.35 -13.14 -1.74
CA HIS A 39 1.99 -14.44 -1.59
C HIS A 39 1.31 -15.46 -2.48
N HIS A 40 2.11 -16.15 -3.30
CA HIS A 40 1.62 -17.23 -4.14
C HIS A 40 1.45 -18.50 -3.30
N VAL A 41 0.25 -19.07 -3.33
CA VAL A 41 -0.12 -20.26 -2.59
C VAL A 41 -0.75 -21.28 -3.51
N VAL A 42 -0.58 -22.57 -3.20
CA VAL A 42 -1.21 -23.67 -3.92
C VAL A 42 -2.30 -24.26 -3.03
N SER A 43 -3.51 -24.36 -3.57
CA SER A 43 -4.66 -24.93 -2.88
C SER A 43 -4.49 -26.44 -2.71
N LYS A 44 -4.72 -26.93 -1.49
CA LYS A 44 -4.68 -28.36 -1.20
C LYS A 44 -5.89 -29.14 -1.76
N PHE A 45 -6.95 -28.45 -2.17
CA PHE A 45 -8.19 -29.09 -2.62
C PHE A 45 -8.20 -29.41 -4.12
N ASP A 46 -7.46 -28.63 -4.90
CA ASP A 46 -7.51 -28.68 -6.37
C ASP A 46 -6.17 -28.36 -7.05
N ASP A 47 -5.07 -28.25 -6.30
CA ASP A 47 -3.71 -27.93 -6.76
C ASP A 47 -3.60 -26.63 -7.57
N ARG A 48 -4.62 -25.76 -7.50
CA ARG A 48 -4.61 -24.49 -8.22
C ARG A 48 -3.79 -23.45 -7.47
N THR A 49 -3.09 -22.61 -8.23
CA THR A 49 -2.37 -21.46 -7.69
C THR A 49 -3.34 -20.31 -7.42
N SER A 50 -3.14 -19.62 -6.30
CA SER A 50 -3.85 -18.39 -5.94
C SER A 50 -2.87 -17.40 -5.30
N THR A 51 -3.26 -16.13 -5.22
CA THR A 51 -2.45 -15.10 -4.55
C THR A 51 -3.19 -14.61 -3.31
N LEU A 52 -2.58 -14.79 -2.15
CA LEU A 52 -3.08 -14.30 -0.87
C LEU A 52 -2.40 -12.97 -0.55
N TYR A 53 -3.19 -11.92 -0.38
CA TYR A 53 -2.72 -10.60 0.05
C TYR A 53 -2.93 -10.47 1.56
N TYR A 54 -1.84 -10.39 2.33
CA TYR A 54 -1.93 -10.21 3.77
C TYR A 54 -0.83 -9.28 4.28
N ASN A 55 -1.05 -8.73 5.48
CA ASN A 55 -0.02 -7.97 6.18
C ASN A 55 0.99 -8.95 6.75
N VAL A 56 2.23 -8.87 6.27
CA VAL A 56 3.32 -9.67 6.81
C VAL A 56 3.84 -8.93 8.03
N ALA A 57 3.54 -9.45 9.22
CA ALA A 57 3.89 -8.78 10.47
C ALA A 57 5.40 -8.52 10.61
N GLU A 58 6.26 -9.30 9.93
CA GLU A 58 7.68 -9.00 9.68
C GLU A 58 8.17 -9.74 8.41
N PRO A 59 8.89 -9.07 7.51
CA PRO A 59 10.13 -9.67 7.01
C PRO A 59 11.25 -8.63 6.81
N GLU A 60 12.49 -9.11 6.86
CA GLU A 60 13.80 -8.43 6.84
C GLU A 60 14.04 -7.33 5.77
N ASP A 61 13.05 -7.00 4.92
CA ASP A 61 13.17 -6.06 3.80
C ASP A 61 12.06 -5.00 3.69
N VAL A 62 11.05 -4.99 4.56
CA VAL A 62 10.06 -3.91 4.55
C VAL A 62 10.57 -2.80 5.44
N ASN A 63 11.37 -1.92 4.83
CA ASN A 63 11.87 -0.66 5.34
C ASN A 63 10.68 0.25 5.74
N CYS A 64 9.95 -0.13 6.79
CA CYS A 64 8.84 0.57 7.40
C CYS A 64 9.31 0.94 8.80
N SER A 65 9.54 2.21 9.11
CA SER A 65 9.79 2.61 10.49
C SER A 65 8.47 2.53 11.26
N ALA A 66 8.39 1.62 12.24
CA ALA A 66 7.35 1.73 13.26
C ALA A 66 7.52 3.10 13.93
N ALA A 67 6.51 3.95 13.78
CA ALA A 67 6.44 5.26 14.44
C ALA A 67 6.14 5.09 15.94
#